data_AF-A0A670HK03-F1
#
_entry.id   AF-A0A670HK03-F1
#
_cell.length_a   1.000
_cell.length_b   1.000
_cell.length_c   1.000
_cell.angle_alpha   90.00
_cell.angle_beta   90.00
_cell.angle_gamma   90.00
#
_symmetry.space_group_name_H-M   'P 1'
#
loop_
_entity.id
_entity.type
_entity.pdbx_description
1 polymer ?
#
loop_
_entity_poly.entity_id
_entity_poly.type
_entity_poly.pdbx_seq_one_letter_code
_entity_poly.pdbx_strand_id
1 'polypeptide(L)'
;MDKYHYTQWGGGGLSSQKQCKKSSFAFYQAVRDQLPVWLLEDMRRMEAFHWQEGGKVSTYSPSEALLYALVHNHQPYARYLLSNFPQSALAIPSLHFSCCHSSAPHLAMAVRYNRVHILLEILKAIRDFPASDRASYLDRRGCSRVEGGKTALHVACELVRPECLLLLLGHGASPCLVDCMGNTPLDLLLQQIWESPASNLRTKLLLLDSLFLFVPQGSHCAMKEQLLQDSEQWQDLLGKPRFQWLAGLAPPSLFVSSMQVLIGTITPDQFPEALDDLPLPHFLKPLDLKLKS
;
A
#
# COMPACT_ATOMS: atom_id res chain seq x y z
N MET A 1 -60.67 -16.69 28.48
CA MET A 1 -60.80 -16.49 27.02
C MET A 1 -59.95 -15.27 26.71
N ASP A 2 -58.64 -15.48 26.66
CA ASP A 2 -57.66 -14.41 26.51
C ASP A 2 -57.20 -14.29 25.07
N LYS A 3 -57.32 -13.07 24.55
CA LYS A 3 -56.98 -12.69 23.19
C LYS A 3 -55.46 -12.72 23.00
N TYR A 4 -55.01 -13.45 21.99
CA TYR A 4 -53.65 -13.42 21.48
C TYR A 4 -53.27 -12.00 21.03
N HIS A 5 -52.35 -11.36 21.75
CA HIS A 5 -51.54 -10.26 21.23
C HIS A 5 -50.45 -10.84 20.32
N TYR A 6 -50.65 -10.77 19.01
CA TYR A 6 -49.56 -10.94 18.05
C TYR A 6 -48.68 -9.69 18.09
N THR A 7 -47.50 -9.79 18.69
CA THR A 7 -46.42 -8.82 18.49
C THR A 7 -45.91 -8.93 17.06
N GLN A 8 -46.27 -7.93 16.24
CA GLN A 8 -45.67 -7.65 14.93
C GLN A 8 -44.19 -7.26 15.12
N TRP A 9 -43.29 -8.23 15.01
CA TRP A 9 -41.85 -8.01 14.83
C TRP A 9 -41.41 -8.86 13.64
N GLY A 10 -41.08 -8.23 12.50
CA GLY A 10 -40.51 -9.00 11.38
C GLY A 10 -40.65 -8.48 9.94
N GLY A 11 -40.99 -7.21 9.69
CA GLY A 11 -41.13 -6.68 8.31
C GLY A 11 -40.08 -5.63 7.90
N GLY A 12 -39.78 -4.66 8.77
CA GLY A 12 -38.98 -3.48 8.42
C GLY A 12 -37.48 -3.73 8.21
N GLY A 13 -36.89 -4.69 8.94
CA GLY A 13 -35.45 -4.99 8.88
C GLY A 13 -35.02 -5.60 7.54
N LEU A 14 -35.79 -6.57 7.01
CA LEU A 14 -35.47 -7.22 5.74
C LEU A 14 -35.60 -6.27 4.53
N SER A 15 -36.60 -5.38 4.53
CA SER A 15 -36.78 -4.40 3.45
C SER A 15 -35.65 -3.37 3.43
N SER A 16 -35.26 -2.87 4.62
CA SER A 16 -34.17 -1.90 4.77
C SER A 16 -32.81 -2.50 4.37
N GLN A 17 -32.56 -3.76 4.72
CA GLN A 17 -31.34 -4.47 4.32
C GLN A 17 -31.25 -4.69 2.80
N LYS A 18 -32.37 -5.02 2.14
CA LYS A 18 -32.44 -5.15 0.67
C LYS A 18 -32.16 -3.81 -0.02
N GLN A 19 -32.72 -2.72 0.51
CA GLN A 19 -32.48 -1.38 -0.01
C GLN A 19 -31.01 -0.99 0.12
N CYS A 20 -30.36 -1.24 1.26
CA CYS A 20 -28.94 -0.96 1.46
C CYS A 20 -28.06 -1.70 0.44
N LYS A 21 -28.34 -2.99 0.20
CA LYS A 21 -27.62 -3.78 -0.83
C LYS A 21 -27.79 -3.20 -2.22
N LYS A 22 -28.98 -2.71 -2.57
CA LYS A 22 -29.26 -2.08 -3.86
C LYS A 22 -28.47 -0.78 -4.02
N SER A 23 -28.49 0.09 -3.01
CA SER A 23 -27.69 1.33 -2.99
C SER A 23 -26.20 1.03 -3.11
N SER A 24 -25.67 0.11 -2.30
CA SER A 24 -24.25 -0.31 -2.35
C SER A 24 -23.84 -0.79 -3.73
N PHE A 25 -24.70 -1.57 -4.41
CA PHE A 25 -24.46 -2.03 -5.76
C PHE A 25 -24.52 -0.89 -6.78
N ALA A 26 -25.49 0.02 -6.66
CA ALA A 26 -25.60 1.19 -7.53
C ALA A 26 -24.37 2.10 -7.41
N PHE A 27 -23.90 2.38 -6.19
CA PHE A 27 -22.68 3.15 -5.94
C PHE A 27 -21.44 2.45 -6.51
N TYR A 28 -21.31 1.14 -6.31
CA TYR A 28 -20.24 0.34 -6.93
C TYR A 28 -20.24 0.48 -8.46
N GLN A 29 -21.40 0.34 -9.10
CA GLN A 29 -21.54 0.50 -10.55
C GLN A 29 -21.16 1.92 -10.98
N ALA A 30 -21.63 2.94 -10.27
CA ALA A 30 -21.33 4.33 -10.57
C ALA A 30 -19.82 4.64 -10.53
N VAL A 31 -19.11 4.13 -9.52
CA VAL A 31 -17.65 4.30 -9.43
C VAL A 31 -16.94 3.51 -10.54
N ARG A 32 -17.34 2.27 -10.79
CA ARG A 32 -16.79 1.44 -11.87
C ARG A 32 -16.96 2.09 -13.24
N ASP A 33 -18.12 2.67 -13.48
CA ASP A 33 -18.52 3.28 -14.75
C ASP A 33 -18.00 4.73 -14.88
N GLN A 34 -17.11 5.16 -13.96
CA GLN A 34 -16.43 6.46 -13.97
C GLN A 34 -17.37 7.68 -13.98
N LEU A 35 -18.50 7.58 -13.29
CA LEU A 35 -19.43 8.69 -13.18
C LEU A 35 -18.78 9.91 -12.48
N PRO A 36 -19.25 11.14 -12.77
CA PRO A 36 -18.63 12.36 -12.27
C PRO A 36 -18.73 12.49 -10.74
N VAL A 37 -17.72 13.14 -10.17
CA VAL A 37 -17.53 13.27 -8.72
C VAL A 37 -18.77 13.80 -7.97
N TRP A 38 -19.46 14.79 -8.54
CA TRP A 38 -20.65 15.36 -7.91
C TRP A 38 -21.76 14.32 -7.70
N LEU A 39 -21.96 13.41 -8.66
CA LEU A 39 -22.99 12.38 -8.59
C LEU A 39 -22.60 11.31 -7.59
N LEU A 40 -21.31 10.93 -7.57
CA LEU A 40 -20.80 9.98 -6.58
C LEU A 40 -20.94 10.52 -5.15
N GLU A 41 -20.68 11.81 -4.94
CA GLU A 41 -20.86 12.43 -3.63
C GLU A 41 -22.32 12.58 -3.22
N ASP A 42 -23.21 12.86 -4.19
CA ASP A 42 -24.65 12.88 -3.95
C ASP A 42 -25.13 11.50 -3.47
N MET A 43 -24.81 10.45 -4.24
CA MET A 43 -25.10 9.06 -3.85
C MET A 43 -24.49 8.71 -2.49
N ARG A 44 -23.20 9.03 -2.28
CA ARG A 44 -22.49 8.70 -1.02
C ARG A 44 -23.15 9.34 0.20
N ARG A 45 -23.66 10.56 0.09
CA ARG A 45 -24.21 11.33 1.21
C ARG A 45 -25.69 11.08 1.45
N MET A 46 -26.45 10.76 0.40
CA MET A 46 -27.90 10.64 0.49
C MET A 46 -28.37 9.20 0.66
N GLU A 47 -27.59 8.22 0.22
CA GLU A 47 -28.00 6.82 0.26
C GLU A 47 -27.58 6.08 1.54
N ALA A 48 -28.47 5.22 1.97
CA ALA A 48 -28.26 4.21 3.00
C ALA A 48 -27.45 3.02 2.45
N PHE A 49 -26.25 2.75 2.99
CA PHE A 49 -25.37 1.67 2.51
C PHE A 49 -25.17 0.54 3.53
N HIS A 50 -25.08 0.85 4.82
CA HIS A 50 -24.89 -0.14 5.87
C HIS A 50 -26.14 -0.27 6.73
N TRP A 51 -26.52 -1.49 7.08
CA TRP A 51 -27.56 -1.77 8.08
C TRP A 51 -26.94 -2.43 9.30
N GLN A 52 -27.07 -1.81 10.47
CA GLN A 52 -26.59 -2.35 11.74
C GLN A 52 -27.73 -2.99 12.55
N GLU A 53 -27.41 -4.02 13.34
CA GLU A 53 -28.34 -4.58 14.32
C GLU A 53 -28.81 -3.46 15.28
N GLY A 54 -30.12 -3.21 15.30
CA GLY A 54 -30.73 -2.04 15.96
C GLY A 54 -31.38 -1.04 14.99
N GLY A 55 -31.35 -1.28 13.68
CA GLY A 55 -32.05 -0.48 12.69
C GLY A 55 -31.36 0.83 12.30
N LYS A 56 -30.11 1.03 12.76
CA LYS A 56 -29.30 2.17 12.37
C LYS A 56 -28.72 1.94 10.98
N VAL A 57 -28.91 2.94 10.12
CA VAL A 57 -28.43 2.92 8.74
C VAL A 57 -27.34 3.96 8.59
N SER A 58 -26.28 3.67 7.85
CA SER A 58 -25.20 4.64 7.65
C SER A 58 -24.76 4.75 6.18
N THR A 59 -24.21 5.92 5.87
CA THR A 59 -23.60 6.23 4.57
C THR A 59 -22.20 5.64 4.47
N TYR A 60 -21.62 5.64 3.26
CA TYR A 60 -20.20 5.35 3.11
C TYR A 60 -19.35 6.55 3.55
N SER A 61 -18.36 6.27 4.37
CA SER A 61 -17.30 7.22 4.72
C SER A 61 -16.42 7.55 3.50
N PRO A 62 -15.70 8.70 3.51
CA PRO A 62 -14.69 8.98 2.49
C PRO A 62 -13.63 7.88 2.37
N SER A 63 -13.28 7.22 3.49
CA SER A 63 -12.35 6.09 3.50
C SER A 63 -12.86 4.89 2.70
N GLU A 64 -14.12 4.51 2.87
CA GLU A 64 -14.73 3.41 2.12
C GLU A 64 -14.92 3.76 0.64
N ALA A 65 -15.30 5.01 0.35
CA ALA A 65 -15.39 5.50 -1.02
C ALA A 65 -14.03 5.49 -1.73
N LEU A 66 -12.94 5.83 -1.03
CA LEU A 66 -11.59 5.78 -1.57
C LEU A 66 -11.18 4.34 -1.93
N LEU A 67 -11.63 3.32 -1.19
CA LEU A 67 -11.38 1.92 -1.55
C LEU A 67 -12.03 1.54 -2.89
N TYR A 68 -13.27 1.97 -3.13
CA TYR A 68 -13.90 1.77 -4.44
C TYR A 68 -13.14 2.52 -5.55
N ALA A 69 -12.71 3.76 -5.29
CA ALA A 69 -11.92 4.53 -6.26
C ALA A 69 -10.58 3.84 -6.59
N LEU A 70 -9.92 3.22 -5.61
CA LEU A 70 -8.69 2.43 -5.80
C LEU A 70 -8.93 1.18 -6.65
N VAL A 71 -9.96 0.40 -6.32
CA VAL A 71 -10.32 -0.83 -7.08
C VAL A 71 -10.56 -0.47 -8.56
N HIS A 72 -11.28 0.60 -8.82
CA HIS A 72 -11.70 1.00 -10.17
C HIS A 72 -10.82 2.06 -10.85
N ASN A 73 -9.69 2.45 -10.25
CA ASN A 73 -8.82 3.52 -10.75
C ASN A 73 -9.54 4.85 -11.03
N HIS A 74 -10.54 5.21 -10.23
CA HIS A 74 -11.27 6.47 -10.39
C HIS A 74 -10.44 7.63 -9.83
N GLN A 75 -9.45 8.07 -10.61
CA GLN A 75 -8.49 9.10 -10.20
C GLN A 75 -9.15 10.44 -9.83
N PRO A 76 -10.13 10.97 -10.60
CA PRO A 76 -10.81 12.22 -10.23
C PRO A 76 -11.49 12.13 -8.87
N TYR A 77 -12.13 10.99 -8.58
CA TYR A 77 -12.83 10.81 -7.31
C TYR A 77 -11.85 10.61 -6.15
N ALA A 78 -10.78 9.83 -6.34
CA ALA A 78 -9.73 9.68 -5.35
C ALA A 78 -9.07 11.03 -5.01
N ARG A 79 -8.70 11.83 -6.02
CA ARG A 79 -8.14 13.18 -5.82
C ARG A 79 -9.11 14.08 -5.06
N TYR A 80 -10.39 14.06 -5.42
CA TYR A 80 -11.41 14.84 -4.72
C TYR A 80 -11.51 14.44 -3.23
N LEU A 81 -11.59 13.14 -2.92
CA LEU A 81 -11.68 12.65 -1.55
C LEU A 81 -10.45 13.02 -0.73
N LEU A 82 -9.25 12.87 -1.30
CA LEU A 82 -7.98 13.16 -0.64
C LEU A 82 -7.77 14.67 -0.43
N SER A 83 -8.21 15.51 -1.37
CA SER A 83 -8.05 16.97 -1.26
C SER A 83 -9.05 17.60 -0.29
N ASN A 84 -10.30 17.11 -0.26
CA ASN A 84 -11.36 17.71 0.54
C ASN A 84 -11.50 17.07 1.93
N PHE A 85 -11.06 15.82 2.10
CA PHE A 85 -11.30 15.03 3.30
C PHE A 85 -10.11 14.16 3.75
N PRO A 86 -8.84 14.64 3.71
CA PRO A 86 -7.65 13.78 3.80
C PRO A 86 -7.65 12.87 5.04
N GLN A 87 -7.94 13.42 6.22
CA GLN A 87 -7.97 12.65 7.47
C GLN A 87 -9.04 11.55 7.45
N SER A 88 -10.24 11.86 6.97
CA SER A 88 -11.35 10.89 6.95
C SER A 88 -11.29 9.93 5.76
N ALA A 89 -10.64 10.32 4.65
CA ALA A 89 -10.38 9.47 3.49
C ALA A 89 -9.31 8.42 3.80
N LEU A 90 -8.38 8.73 4.70
CA LEU A 90 -7.31 7.82 5.12
C LEU A 90 -7.56 7.20 6.51
N ALA A 91 -8.74 7.44 7.09
CA ALA A 91 -9.15 6.81 8.34
C ALA A 91 -9.36 5.30 8.16
N ILE A 92 -9.26 4.54 9.25
CA ILE A 92 -9.60 3.10 9.24
C ILE A 92 -11.07 2.95 8.84
N PRO A 93 -11.39 2.16 7.78
CA PRO A 93 -12.77 1.99 7.34
C PRO A 93 -13.58 1.17 8.35
N SER A 94 -14.91 1.11 8.18
CA SER A 94 -15.75 0.33 9.08
C SER A 94 -15.43 -1.18 9.03
N LEU A 95 -15.93 -1.95 10.01
CA LEU A 95 -15.76 -3.41 10.06
C LEU A 95 -16.43 -4.15 8.88
N HIS A 96 -17.29 -3.48 8.10
CA HIS A 96 -17.81 -4.06 6.85
C HIS A 96 -16.74 -4.14 5.75
N PHE A 97 -15.70 -3.30 5.85
CA PHE A 97 -14.60 -3.20 4.89
C PHE A 97 -13.25 -3.65 5.48
N SER A 98 -13.17 -3.81 6.80
CA SER A 98 -11.97 -4.27 7.50
C SER A 98 -12.25 -5.56 8.27
N CYS A 99 -11.37 -6.55 8.13
CA CYS A 99 -11.41 -7.76 8.97
C CYS A 99 -11.17 -7.43 10.45
N CYS A 100 -10.46 -6.33 10.75
CA CYS A 100 -10.18 -5.84 12.09
C CYS A 100 -9.80 -4.35 12.05
N HIS A 101 -9.89 -3.67 13.20
CA HIS A 101 -9.55 -2.24 13.35
C HIS A 101 -8.08 -1.90 13.07
N SER A 102 -7.21 -2.89 12.81
CA SER A 102 -5.78 -2.67 12.57
C SER A 102 -5.45 -2.34 11.11
N SER A 103 -6.34 -2.62 10.15
CA SER A 103 -6.04 -2.46 8.72
C SER A 103 -6.67 -1.18 8.17
N ALA A 104 -5.88 -0.15 7.86
CA ALA A 104 -6.27 0.79 6.81
C ALA A 104 -5.58 0.33 5.52
N PRO A 105 -6.33 -0.23 4.56
CA PRO A 105 -5.71 -0.94 3.47
C PRO A 105 -5.35 -0.02 2.30
N HIS A 106 -5.57 1.29 2.35
CA HIS A 106 -5.48 2.16 1.16
C HIS A 106 -4.11 2.10 0.46
N LEU A 107 -3.00 2.17 1.21
CA LEU A 107 -1.66 2.01 0.64
C LEU A 107 -1.48 0.62 0.03
N ALA A 108 -1.73 -0.44 0.79
CA ALA A 108 -1.61 -1.82 0.31
C ALA A 108 -2.51 -2.11 -0.91
N MET A 109 -3.70 -1.52 -0.95
CA MET A 109 -4.68 -1.67 -2.02
C MET A 109 -4.26 -0.90 -3.27
N ALA A 110 -3.70 0.31 -3.11
CA ALA A 110 -3.11 1.07 -4.20
C ALA A 110 -1.94 0.30 -4.83
N VAL A 111 -1.09 -0.32 -4.03
CA VAL A 111 -0.01 -1.19 -4.53
C VAL A 111 -0.57 -2.44 -5.22
N ARG A 112 -1.53 -3.13 -4.59
CA ARG A 112 -2.12 -4.37 -5.09
C ARG A 112 -2.74 -4.21 -6.47
N TYR A 113 -3.48 -3.11 -6.68
CA TYR A 113 -4.08 -2.78 -7.97
C TYR A 113 -3.19 -1.92 -8.87
N ASN A 114 -1.93 -1.70 -8.48
CA ASN A 114 -0.94 -0.91 -9.21
C ASN A 114 -1.44 0.51 -9.59
N ARG A 115 -2.10 1.18 -8.65
CA ARG A 115 -2.66 2.54 -8.80
C ARG A 115 -1.61 3.59 -8.44
N VAL A 116 -0.52 3.63 -9.19
CA VAL A 116 0.65 4.49 -8.90
C VAL A 116 0.27 5.97 -8.72
N HIS A 117 -0.62 6.50 -9.57
CA HIS A 117 -1.10 7.89 -9.43
C HIS A 117 -1.89 8.12 -8.14
N ILE A 118 -2.83 7.24 -7.81
CA ILE A 118 -3.62 7.38 -6.57
C ILE A 118 -2.72 7.17 -5.35
N LEU A 119 -1.75 6.25 -5.41
CA LEU A 119 -0.73 6.06 -4.38
C LEU A 119 0.04 7.37 -4.14
N LEU A 120 0.50 8.04 -5.20
CA LEU A 120 1.18 9.33 -5.08
C LEU A 120 0.27 10.40 -4.46
N GLU A 121 -1.01 10.46 -4.85
CA GLU A 121 -1.98 11.39 -4.25
C GLU A 121 -2.19 11.09 -2.75
N ILE A 122 -2.24 9.82 -2.34
CA ILE A 122 -2.30 9.42 -0.92
C ILE A 122 -1.05 9.89 -0.18
N LEU A 123 0.14 9.64 -0.75
CA LEU A 123 1.42 10.01 -0.16
C LEU A 123 1.58 11.53 -0.05
N LYS A 124 1.04 12.29 -1.02
CA LYS A 124 0.95 13.76 -0.95
C LYS A 124 -0.02 14.22 0.13
N ALA A 125 -1.17 13.58 0.28
CA ALA A 125 -2.18 13.96 1.27
C ALA A 125 -1.72 13.77 2.73
N ILE A 126 -0.85 12.79 3.01
CA ILE A 126 -0.31 12.57 4.37
C ILE A 126 0.88 13.47 4.72
N ARG A 127 1.38 14.28 3.77
CA ARG A 127 2.51 15.20 4.04
C ARG A 127 2.18 16.19 5.15
N ASP A 128 0.94 16.68 5.14
CA ASP A 128 0.44 17.66 6.09
C ASP A 128 0.05 17.06 7.46
N PHE A 129 0.18 15.73 7.62
CA PHE A 129 -0.10 15.08 8.90
C PHE A 129 1.08 15.29 9.87
N PRO A 130 0.83 15.24 11.19
CA PRO A 130 1.91 15.17 12.18
C PRO A 130 2.88 14.03 11.84
N ALA A 131 4.18 14.24 12.06
CA ALA A 131 5.22 13.28 11.66
C ALA A 131 5.00 11.88 12.25
N SER A 132 4.50 11.77 13.49
CA SER A 132 4.12 10.50 14.13
C SER A 132 3.00 9.79 13.39
N ASP A 133 1.98 10.53 12.97
CA ASP A 133 0.78 9.99 12.36
C ASP A 133 1.09 9.56 10.92
N ARG A 134 1.91 10.35 10.22
CA ARG A 134 2.45 10.01 8.91
C ARG A 134 3.26 8.72 8.94
N ALA A 135 4.21 8.61 9.87
CA ALA A 135 5.01 7.39 10.04
C ALA A 135 4.12 6.18 10.39
N SER A 136 3.20 6.34 11.35
CA SER A 136 2.24 5.30 11.72
C SER A 136 1.34 4.87 10.56
N TYR A 137 1.00 5.79 9.65
CA TYR A 137 0.20 5.49 8.47
C TYR A 137 1.00 4.72 7.41
N LEU A 138 2.22 5.16 7.10
CA LEU A 138 3.13 4.51 6.14
C LEU A 138 3.50 3.09 6.56
N ASP A 139 3.79 2.92 7.84
CA ASP A 139 4.28 1.67 8.43
C ASP A 139 3.15 0.74 8.91
N ARG A 140 1.90 1.10 8.61
CA ARG A 140 0.73 0.34 9.03
C ARG A 140 0.77 -1.06 8.43
N ARG A 141 0.56 -2.05 9.30
CA ARG A 141 0.47 -3.46 8.93
C ARG A 141 -0.96 -3.85 8.56
N GLY A 142 -1.07 -4.69 7.55
CA GLY A 142 -2.31 -5.37 7.20
C GLY A 142 -2.78 -6.33 8.28
N CYS A 143 -3.93 -6.94 8.03
CA CYS A 143 -4.55 -7.90 8.93
C CYS A 143 -3.74 -9.20 8.96
N SER A 144 -3.34 -9.68 10.14
CA SER A 144 -2.59 -10.95 10.27
C SER A 144 -3.36 -12.16 9.72
N ARG A 145 -4.70 -12.14 9.79
CA ARG A 145 -5.57 -13.23 9.32
C ARG A 145 -5.75 -13.29 7.81
N VAL A 146 -5.55 -12.18 7.10
CA VAL A 146 -5.88 -12.06 5.66
C VAL A 146 -4.63 -11.80 4.83
N GLU A 147 -3.72 -10.98 5.33
CA GLU A 147 -2.55 -10.49 4.58
C GLU A 147 -1.25 -10.78 5.32
N GLY A 148 -1.25 -11.68 6.30
CA GLY A 148 -0.05 -12.06 7.04
C GLY A 148 0.65 -10.88 7.74
N GLY A 149 -0.08 -9.79 8.05
CA GLY A 149 0.52 -8.62 8.71
C GLY A 149 1.49 -7.82 7.83
N LYS A 150 1.43 -8.02 6.50
CA LYS A 150 2.28 -7.31 5.52
C LYS A 150 2.03 -5.80 5.52
N THR A 151 3.10 -5.03 5.37
CA THR A 151 3.03 -3.58 5.04
C THR A 151 2.87 -3.38 3.54
N ALA A 152 2.61 -2.14 3.09
CA ALA A 152 2.55 -1.83 1.66
C ALA A 152 3.88 -2.14 0.92
N LEU A 153 5.03 -2.05 1.59
CA LEU A 153 6.33 -2.44 1.02
C LEU A 153 6.43 -3.95 0.77
N HIS A 154 5.92 -4.79 1.69
CA HIS A 154 5.87 -6.24 1.47
C HIS A 154 5.01 -6.58 0.24
N VAL A 155 3.85 -5.92 0.11
CA VAL A 155 2.95 -6.11 -1.05
C VAL A 155 3.62 -5.65 -2.34
N ALA A 156 4.42 -4.57 -2.30
CA ALA A 156 5.16 -4.09 -3.47
C ALA A 156 6.25 -5.07 -3.91
N CYS A 157 6.97 -5.67 -2.97
CA CYS A 157 7.93 -6.76 -3.25
C CYS A 157 7.22 -7.99 -3.82
N GLU A 158 6.19 -8.49 -3.12
CA GLU A 158 5.45 -9.70 -3.50
C GLU A 158 4.85 -9.61 -4.91
N LEU A 159 4.36 -8.44 -5.30
CA LEU A 159 3.74 -8.20 -6.59
C LEU A 159 4.70 -7.59 -7.63
N VAL A 160 5.99 -7.47 -7.29
CA VAL A 160 7.07 -6.93 -8.14
C VAL A 160 6.70 -5.57 -8.74
N ARG A 161 6.38 -4.59 -7.88
CA ARG A 161 5.93 -3.23 -8.24
C ARG A 161 7.00 -2.17 -7.94
N PRO A 162 7.96 -1.92 -8.85
CA PRO A 162 9.10 -1.04 -8.57
C PRO A 162 8.69 0.41 -8.31
N GLU A 163 7.74 0.96 -9.08
CA GLU A 163 7.29 2.35 -8.92
C GLU A 163 6.62 2.56 -7.57
N CYS A 164 5.73 1.64 -7.18
CA CYS A 164 5.09 1.67 -5.87
C CYS A 164 6.11 1.53 -4.73
N LEU A 165 7.06 0.61 -4.85
CA LEU A 165 8.12 0.40 -3.87
C LEU A 165 8.92 1.69 -3.67
N LEU A 166 9.36 2.31 -4.76
CA LEU A 166 10.17 3.51 -4.69
C LEU A 166 9.39 4.68 -4.08
N LEU A 167 8.14 4.89 -4.47
CA LEU A 167 7.29 5.93 -3.88
C LEU A 167 7.16 5.73 -2.37
N LEU A 168 6.86 4.52 -1.91
CA LEU A 168 6.75 4.23 -0.49
C LEU A 168 8.06 4.49 0.26
N LEU A 169 9.20 4.02 -0.26
CA LEU A 169 10.52 4.21 0.34
C LEU A 169 10.92 5.69 0.39
N GLY A 170 10.75 6.41 -0.72
CA GLY A 170 11.06 7.83 -0.83
C GLY A 170 10.21 8.72 0.08
N HIS A 171 8.97 8.31 0.34
CA HIS A 171 8.11 8.98 1.32
C HIS A 171 8.33 8.53 2.77
N GLY A 172 9.30 7.64 3.02
CA GLY A 172 9.76 7.29 4.38
C GLY A 172 9.13 6.04 5.00
N ALA A 173 8.50 5.15 4.21
CA ALA A 173 8.07 3.86 4.72
C ALA A 173 9.29 3.00 5.13
N SER A 174 9.21 2.36 6.29
CA SER A 174 10.33 1.61 6.86
C SER A 174 10.54 0.26 6.16
N PRO A 175 11.72 0.01 5.54
CA PRO A 175 12.02 -1.27 4.88
C PRO A 175 12.37 -2.39 5.87
N CYS A 176 12.45 -2.10 7.18
CA CYS A 176 12.90 -3.06 8.19
C CYS A 176 11.76 -3.71 8.99
N LEU A 177 10.50 -3.33 8.71
CA LEU A 177 9.37 -3.96 9.37
C LEU A 177 9.19 -5.38 8.88
N VAL A 178 9.01 -6.32 9.79
CA VAL A 178 8.70 -7.72 9.47
C VAL A 178 7.20 -7.93 9.24
N ASP A 179 6.78 -9.03 8.62
CA ASP A 179 5.39 -9.48 8.59
C ASP A 179 5.07 -10.40 9.80
N CYS A 180 3.98 -11.17 9.77
CA CYS A 180 3.66 -12.13 10.84
C CYS A 180 4.54 -13.39 10.83
N MET A 181 5.23 -13.64 9.71
CA MET A 181 6.17 -14.75 9.55
C MET A 181 7.61 -14.33 9.92
N GLY A 182 7.82 -13.07 10.30
CA GLY A 182 9.13 -12.54 10.65
C GLY A 182 9.96 -12.10 9.45
N ASN A 183 9.39 -12.07 8.24
CA ASN A 183 10.09 -11.68 7.02
C ASN A 183 10.00 -10.18 6.82
N THR A 184 11.10 -9.52 6.49
CA THR A 184 11.09 -8.14 5.95
C THR A 184 10.67 -8.13 4.47
N PRO A 185 10.37 -6.97 3.86
CA PRO A 185 10.19 -6.86 2.41
C PRO A 185 11.39 -7.39 1.61
N LEU A 186 12.62 -7.26 2.15
CA LEU A 186 13.84 -7.80 1.56
C LEU A 186 13.83 -9.34 1.59
N ASP A 187 13.50 -9.94 2.72
CA ASP A 187 13.43 -11.41 2.86
C ASP A 187 12.37 -12.01 1.92
N LEU A 188 11.19 -11.40 1.82
CA LEU A 188 10.15 -11.85 0.88
C LEU A 188 10.62 -11.77 -0.57
N LEU A 189 11.32 -10.70 -0.96
CA LEU A 189 11.83 -10.54 -2.32
C LEU A 189 12.88 -11.61 -2.65
N LEU A 190 13.77 -11.91 -1.71
CA LEU A 190 14.77 -12.96 -1.87
C LEU A 190 14.12 -14.34 -1.99
N GLN A 191 13.14 -14.67 -1.14
CA GLN A 191 12.34 -15.90 -1.27
C GLN A 191 11.72 -16.02 -2.67
N GLN A 192 11.17 -14.95 -3.21
CA GLN A 192 10.61 -14.97 -4.57
C GLN A 192 11.64 -15.11 -5.68
N ILE A 193 12.85 -14.56 -5.52
CA ILE A 193 13.95 -14.77 -6.47
C ILE A 193 14.34 -16.25 -6.48
N TRP A 194 14.39 -16.86 -5.29
CA TRP A 194 14.72 -18.28 -5.12
C TRP A 194 13.67 -19.23 -5.69
N GLU A 195 12.40 -19.03 -5.34
CA GLU A 195 11.30 -19.92 -5.74
C GLU A 195 10.93 -19.81 -7.22
N SER A 196 11.09 -18.63 -7.82
CA SER A 196 10.71 -18.37 -9.21
C SER A 196 11.72 -17.45 -9.93
N PRO A 197 12.94 -17.94 -10.20
CA PRO A 197 14.01 -17.13 -10.79
C PRO A 197 13.73 -16.75 -12.25
N ALA A 198 12.96 -17.53 -13.00
CA ALA A 198 12.67 -17.25 -14.41
C ALA A 198 11.68 -16.07 -14.62
N SER A 199 10.88 -15.73 -13.61
CA SER A 199 9.84 -14.70 -13.72
C SER A 199 10.33 -13.35 -13.21
N ASN A 200 10.37 -12.36 -14.09
CA ASN A 200 10.66 -10.95 -13.79
C ASN A 200 11.98 -10.71 -13.01
N LEU A 201 13.01 -11.56 -13.16
CA LEU A 201 14.26 -11.45 -12.41
C LEU A 201 14.89 -10.07 -12.51
N ARG A 202 14.93 -9.49 -13.72
CA ARG A 202 15.46 -8.14 -13.93
C ARG A 202 14.73 -7.12 -13.05
N THR A 203 13.40 -7.18 -12.99
CA THR A 203 12.61 -6.28 -12.15
C THR A 203 12.80 -6.58 -10.66
N LYS A 204 12.85 -7.84 -10.24
CA LYS A 204 13.17 -8.22 -8.86
C LYS A 204 14.54 -7.67 -8.42
N LEU A 205 15.54 -7.74 -9.29
CA LEU A 205 16.86 -7.14 -9.04
C LEU A 205 16.82 -5.62 -8.96
N LEU A 206 15.96 -4.94 -9.73
CA LEU A 206 15.72 -3.50 -9.59
C LEU A 206 15.06 -3.16 -8.24
N LEU A 207 14.09 -3.96 -7.77
CA LEU A 207 13.51 -3.79 -6.44
C LEU A 207 14.56 -4.01 -5.36
N LEU A 208 15.42 -5.00 -5.53
CA LEU A 208 16.53 -5.29 -4.60
C LEU A 208 17.50 -4.11 -4.53
N ASP A 209 17.92 -3.58 -5.67
CA ASP A 209 18.77 -2.38 -5.75
C ASP A 209 18.06 -1.16 -5.14
N SER A 210 16.73 -1.04 -5.30
CA SER A 210 15.96 0.03 -4.67
C SER A 210 15.95 -0.13 -3.15
N LEU A 211 15.65 -1.31 -2.61
CA LEU A 211 15.68 -1.56 -1.16
C LEU A 211 17.06 -1.24 -0.57
N PHE A 212 18.12 -1.64 -1.26
CA PHE A 212 19.49 -1.35 -0.89
C PHE A 212 19.81 0.14 -0.70
N LEU A 213 19.14 1.03 -1.44
CA LEU A 213 19.31 2.47 -1.28
C LEU A 213 18.65 3.03 -0.01
N PHE A 214 17.74 2.30 0.63
CA PHE A 214 16.96 2.77 1.77
C PHE A 214 17.12 1.92 3.04
N VAL A 215 17.65 0.71 2.92
CA VAL A 215 17.90 -0.19 4.05
C VAL A 215 19.10 0.32 4.87
N PRO A 216 18.94 0.57 6.19
CA PRO A 216 20.03 1.00 7.07
C PRO A 216 21.18 -0.01 7.13
N GLN A 217 22.41 0.48 7.32
CA GLN A 217 23.55 -0.40 7.50
C GLN A 217 23.40 -1.25 8.76
N GLY A 218 23.66 -2.55 8.64
CA GLY A 218 23.58 -3.50 9.76
C GLY A 218 22.18 -4.09 10.02
N SER A 219 21.18 -3.81 9.17
CA SER A 219 19.90 -4.50 9.21
C SER A 219 20.08 -6.00 8.98
N HIS A 220 19.46 -6.83 9.83
CA HIS A 220 19.54 -8.28 9.74
C HIS A 220 18.78 -8.80 8.51
N CYS A 221 19.46 -9.55 7.64
CA CYS A 221 18.82 -10.38 6.61
C CYS A 221 18.52 -11.73 7.24
N ALA A 222 17.25 -12.09 7.40
CA ALA A 222 16.87 -13.37 8.02
C ALA A 222 17.39 -14.57 7.19
N MET A 223 17.57 -14.36 5.88
CA MET A 223 18.05 -15.37 4.94
C MET A 223 19.58 -15.53 4.89
N LYS A 224 20.34 -14.90 5.80
CA LYS A 224 21.82 -14.94 5.77
C LYS A 224 22.38 -16.37 5.77
N GLU A 225 21.82 -17.27 6.57
CA GLU A 225 22.27 -18.66 6.64
C GLU A 225 22.01 -19.42 5.33
N GLN A 226 20.82 -19.24 4.75
CA GLN A 226 20.45 -19.85 3.46
C GLN A 226 21.32 -19.32 2.32
N LEU A 227 21.64 -18.02 2.32
CA LEU A 227 22.56 -17.42 1.37
C LEU A 227 23.93 -18.09 1.40
N LEU A 228 24.46 -18.38 2.60
CA LEU A 228 25.76 -19.03 2.75
C LEU A 228 25.74 -20.51 2.37
N GLN A 229 24.63 -21.22 2.64
CA GLN A 229 24.48 -22.63 2.29
C GLN A 229 24.49 -22.84 0.76
N ASP A 230 23.74 -22.03 0.02
CA ASP A 230 23.60 -22.15 -1.44
C ASP A 230 24.39 -21.08 -2.22
N SER A 231 25.63 -20.82 -1.79
CA SER A 231 26.41 -19.66 -2.22
C SER A 231 26.66 -19.55 -3.74
N GLU A 232 26.86 -20.65 -4.48
CA GLU A 232 27.06 -20.61 -5.93
C GLU A 232 25.77 -20.20 -6.65
N GLN A 233 24.65 -20.81 -6.29
CA GLN A 233 23.35 -20.53 -6.92
C GLN A 233 22.90 -19.08 -6.66
N TRP A 234 23.11 -18.57 -5.44
CA TRP A 234 22.82 -17.17 -5.13
C TRP A 234 23.73 -16.18 -5.86
N GLN A 235 25.00 -16.53 -6.07
CA GLN A 235 25.91 -15.71 -6.87
C GLN A 235 25.48 -15.65 -8.34
N ASP A 236 24.98 -16.75 -8.89
CA ASP A 236 24.44 -16.79 -10.26
C ASP A 236 23.16 -15.96 -10.39
N LEU A 237 22.27 -16.01 -9.40
CA LEU A 237 20.99 -15.28 -9.42
C LEU A 237 21.14 -13.77 -9.18
N LEU A 238 21.98 -13.38 -8.21
CA LEU A 238 22.07 -12.00 -7.72
C LEU A 238 23.27 -11.24 -8.31
N GLY A 239 24.27 -11.97 -8.80
CA GLY A 239 25.59 -11.46 -9.04
C GLY A 239 26.41 -11.32 -7.76
N LYS A 240 27.73 -11.47 -7.90
CA LYS A 240 28.70 -11.44 -6.79
C LYS A 240 28.58 -10.22 -5.86
N PRO A 241 28.41 -8.97 -6.33
CA PRO A 241 28.38 -7.81 -5.45
C PRO A 241 27.19 -7.82 -4.48
N ARG A 242 25.99 -8.15 -4.98
CA ARG A 242 24.76 -8.19 -4.17
C ARG A 242 24.83 -9.34 -3.16
N PHE A 243 25.28 -10.50 -3.62
CA PHE A 243 25.49 -11.66 -2.75
C PHE A 243 26.45 -11.36 -1.60
N GLN A 244 27.63 -10.79 -1.89
CA GLN A 244 28.64 -10.51 -0.87
C GLN A 244 28.12 -9.56 0.21
N TRP A 245 27.34 -8.56 -0.17
CA TRP A 245 26.74 -7.66 0.80
C TRP A 245 25.63 -8.33 1.62
N LEU A 246 24.69 -9.03 0.99
CA LEU A 246 23.61 -9.75 1.69
C LEU A 246 24.14 -10.82 2.66
N ALA A 247 25.21 -11.52 2.27
CA ALA A 247 25.88 -12.51 3.10
C ALA A 247 26.75 -11.87 4.21
N GLY A 248 26.90 -10.55 4.23
CA GLY A 248 27.75 -9.83 5.18
C GLY A 248 29.25 -10.09 5.00
N LEU A 249 29.66 -10.51 3.80
CA LEU A 249 31.06 -10.77 3.43
C LEU A 249 31.77 -9.51 2.93
N ALA A 250 31.01 -8.50 2.46
CA ALA A 250 31.52 -7.21 2.04
C ALA A 250 30.56 -6.09 2.48
N PRO A 251 31.06 -4.86 2.71
CA PRO A 251 30.20 -3.70 2.86
C PRO A 251 29.45 -3.38 1.54
N PRO A 252 28.40 -2.53 1.59
CA PRO A 252 27.82 -1.96 0.37
C PRO A 252 28.90 -1.25 -0.46
N SER A 253 28.69 -1.20 -1.77
CA SER A 253 29.63 -0.50 -2.66
C SER A 253 29.67 1.00 -2.35
N LEU A 254 30.80 1.66 -2.65
CA LEU A 254 30.92 3.11 -2.51
C LEU A 254 29.79 3.86 -3.22
N PHE A 255 29.34 3.34 -4.37
CA PHE A 255 28.17 3.86 -5.09
C PHE A 255 26.91 3.80 -4.22
N VAL A 256 26.54 2.62 -3.71
CA VAL A 256 25.34 2.47 -2.86
C VAL A 256 25.44 3.35 -1.63
N SER A 257 26.58 3.38 -0.94
CA SER A 257 26.78 4.25 0.23
C SER A 257 26.66 5.73 -0.10
N SER A 258 27.22 6.18 -1.24
CA SER A 258 27.11 7.57 -1.67
C SER A 258 25.67 7.93 -2.03
N MET A 259 24.96 7.01 -2.68
CA MET A 259 23.56 7.21 -3.04
C MET A 259 22.63 7.19 -1.83
N GLN A 260 22.89 6.35 -0.82
CA GLN A 260 22.18 6.37 0.46
C GLN A 260 22.32 7.74 1.14
N VAL A 261 23.53 8.31 1.17
CA VAL A 261 23.77 9.66 1.73
C VAL A 261 23.01 10.71 0.94
N LEU A 262 23.08 10.66 -0.40
CA LEU A 262 22.42 11.63 -1.27
C LEU A 262 20.89 11.57 -1.16
N ILE A 263 20.31 10.36 -1.17
CA ILE A 263 18.86 10.17 -1.00
C ILE A 263 18.44 10.63 0.39
N GLY A 264 19.27 10.41 1.40
CA GLY A 264 19.03 10.89 2.77
C GLY A 264 19.01 12.41 2.91
N THR A 265 19.50 13.19 1.94
CA THR A 265 19.35 14.66 1.96
C THR A 265 18.00 15.14 1.42
N ILE A 266 17.27 14.27 0.71
CA ILE A 266 15.95 14.58 0.15
C ILE A 266 14.91 14.44 1.26
N THR A 267 14.17 15.51 1.53
CA THR A 267 13.01 15.42 2.44
C THR A 267 11.92 14.57 1.78
N PRO A 268 11.23 13.68 2.52
CA PRO A 268 10.14 12.85 1.98
C PRO A 268 9.03 13.64 1.26
N ASP A 269 8.87 14.91 1.61
CA ASP A 269 7.91 15.85 1.03
C ASP A 269 8.24 16.27 -0.41
N GLN A 270 9.50 16.17 -0.83
CA GLN A 270 9.94 16.54 -2.17
C GLN A 270 10.06 15.33 -3.11
N PHE A 271 9.72 14.14 -2.64
CA PHE A 271 9.78 12.92 -3.42
C PHE A 271 8.51 12.73 -4.30
N PRO A 272 8.61 12.20 -5.52
CA PRO A 272 9.83 11.85 -6.26
C PRO A 272 10.47 13.02 -7.02
N GLU A 273 9.83 14.20 -7.10
CA GLU A 273 10.26 15.30 -7.97
C GLU A 273 11.72 15.73 -7.74
N ALA A 274 12.19 15.75 -6.48
CA ALA A 274 13.57 16.10 -6.15
C ALA A 274 14.64 15.11 -6.65
N LEU A 275 14.26 13.87 -7.02
CA LEU A 275 15.20 12.95 -7.66
C LEU A 275 15.68 13.50 -9.02
N ASP A 276 14.83 14.25 -9.71
CA ASP A 276 15.17 14.83 -11.00
C ASP A 276 16.09 16.04 -10.91
N ASP A 277 16.01 16.76 -9.79
CA ASP A 277 16.81 17.96 -9.48
C ASP A 277 18.18 17.63 -8.89
N LEU A 278 18.46 16.35 -8.59
CA LEU A 278 19.78 15.93 -8.14
C LEU A 278 20.84 16.30 -9.19
N PRO A 279 21.97 16.92 -8.79
CA PRO A 279 23.05 17.34 -9.69
C PRO A 279 23.91 16.14 -10.12
N LEU A 280 23.26 15.10 -10.64
CA LEU A 280 23.88 13.86 -11.10
C LEU A 280 23.82 13.78 -12.63
N PRO A 281 24.90 13.31 -13.27
CA PRO A 281 24.84 12.87 -14.66
C PRO A 281 23.71 11.86 -14.86
N HIS A 282 23.06 11.86 -16.03
CA HIS A 282 21.90 11.00 -16.30
C HIS A 282 22.13 9.51 -16.03
N PHE A 283 23.35 9.00 -16.24
CA PHE A 283 23.69 7.60 -15.98
C PHE A 283 23.87 7.25 -14.49
N LEU A 284 24.00 8.26 -13.62
CA LEU A 284 24.07 8.10 -12.16
C LEU A 284 22.74 8.44 -11.47
N LYS A 285 21.74 8.94 -12.20
CA LYS A 285 20.42 9.16 -11.62
C LYS A 285 19.94 7.82 -11.04
N PRO A 286 19.69 7.74 -9.72
CA PRO A 286 19.59 6.47 -9.00
C PRO A 286 18.58 5.53 -9.61
N LEU A 287 17.48 6.07 -10.16
CA LEU A 287 16.32 5.32 -10.61
C LEU A 287 15.60 6.12 -11.71
N ASP A 288 15.66 5.68 -12.97
CA ASP A 288 14.89 6.28 -14.08
C ASP A 288 13.44 5.76 -14.05
N LEU A 289 12.72 5.99 -12.95
CA LEU A 289 11.28 5.71 -12.85
C LEU A 289 10.51 6.92 -13.34
N LYS A 290 10.55 7.18 -14.65
CA LYS A 290 9.59 8.11 -15.25
C LYS A 290 8.21 7.55 -14.99
N LEU A 291 7.45 8.22 -14.12
CA LEU A 291 6.00 8.03 -14.01
C LEU A 291 5.43 8.30 -15.40
N LYS A 292 5.24 7.25 -16.20
CA LYS A 292 4.63 7.38 -17.51
C LYS A 292 3.20 7.87 -17.26
N SER A 293 2.97 9.14 -17.57
CA SER A 293 1.67 9.82 -17.53
C SER A 293 0.61 9.07 -18.31
#